data_AF-A0A962SYL6-F1
#
_entry.id   AF-A0A962SYL6-F1
#
_cell.length_a   1.000
_cell.length_b   1.000
_cell.length_c   1.000
_cell.angle_alpha   90.00
_cell.angle_beta   90.00
_cell.angle_gamma   90.00
#
_symmetry.space_group_name_H-M   'P 1'
#
loop_
_entity.id
_entity.type
_entity.pdbx_description
1 polymer ?
#
loop_
_entity_poly.entity_id
_entity_poly.type
_entity_poly.pdbx_seq_one_letter_code
_entity_poly.pdbx_strand_id
1 'polypeptide(L)'
;GPLRIGRELRERGVSQDLVDTVLAGLENDWLPKLRELHRKRFKSLVPTDMAERMRQTRVLRQHGFTLEQIKHFLQGSGDRKYL
;
A
#
# COMPACT_ATOMS: atom_id res chain seq x y z
N GLY A 1 5.26 2.82 2.49
CA GLY A 1 4.54 3.15 1.26
C GLY A 1 4.87 4.57 0.84
N PRO A 2 4.50 4.95 -0.39
CA PRO A 2 4.92 6.20 -1.02
C PRO A 2 4.56 7.45 -0.21
N LEU A 3 3.39 7.48 0.44
CA LEU A 3 2.96 8.65 1.23
C LEU A 3 3.87 8.91 2.43
N ARG A 4 4.26 7.85 3.13
CA ARG A 4 5.12 7.94 4.31
C ARG A 4 6.56 8.31 3.90
N ILE A 5 7.08 7.67 2.86
CA ILE A 5 8.43 7.95 2.35
C ILE A 5 8.51 9.40 1.85
N GLY A 6 7.54 9.84 1.03
CA GLY A 6 7.50 11.22 0.54
C GLY A 6 7.42 12.24 1.67
N ARG A 7 6.62 11.97 2.70
CA ARG A 7 6.58 12.81 3.90
C ARG A 7 7.94 12.87 4.61
N GLU A 8 8.56 11.72 4.88
CA GLU A 8 9.86 11.66 5.57
C GLU A 8 10.98 12.35 4.78
N LEU A 9 10.96 12.27 3.44
CA LEU A 9 11.92 12.97 2.57
C LEU A 9 11.72 14.49 2.62
N ARG A 10 10.47 14.96 2.56
CA ARG A 10 10.16 16.40 2.68
C ARG A 10 10.53 16.97 4.05
N GLU A 11 10.28 16.22 5.12
CA GLU A 11 10.70 16.62 6.48
C GLU A 11 12.23 16.75 6.60
N ARG A 12 13.01 16.10 5.73
CA ARG A 12 14.46 16.23 5.64
C ARG A 12 14.94 17.29 4.65
N GLY A 13 14.03 18.08 4.09
CA GLY A 13 14.36 19.19 3.17
C GLY A 13 14.54 18.79 1.70
N VAL A 14 14.14 17.58 1.30
CA VAL A 14 14.13 17.19 -0.13
C VAL A 14 12.99 17.93 -0.84
N SER A 15 13.28 18.51 -2.01
CA SER A 15 12.27 19.28 -2.77
C SER A 15 11.10 18.41 -3.21
N GLN A 16 9.91 19.01 -3.26
CA GLN A 16 8.68 18.32 -3.66
C GLN A 16 8.81 17.68 -5.05
N ASP A 17 9.38 18.40 -6.02
CA ASP A 17 9.54 17.93 -7.40
C ASP A 17 10.45 16.69 -7.49
N LEU A 18 11.54 16.66 -6.70
CA LEU A 18 12.44 15.51 -6.67
C LEU A 18 11.77 14.31 -5.98
N VAL A 19 11.02 14.56 -4.90
CA VAL A 19 10.25 13.50 -4.23
C VAL A 19 9.23 12.90 -5.20
N ASP A 20 8.46 13.71 -5.92
CA ASP A 20 7.42 13.23 -6.83
C ASP A 20 8.03 12.47 -8.01
N THR A 21 9.13 12.98 -8.59
CA THR A 21 9.86 12.32 -9.67
C THR A 21 10.36 10.93 -9.25
N VAL A 22 10.99 10.83 -8.07
CA VAL A 22 11.53 9.56 -7.57
C VAL A 22 10.40 8.59 -7.22
N LEU A 23 9.35 9.05 -6.52
CA LEU A 23 8.24 8.17 -6.15
C LEU A 23 7.47 7.65 -7.36
N ALA A 24 7.31 8.47 -8.41
CA ALA A 24 6.72 8.06 -9.68
C ALA A 24 7.58 7.02 -10.41
N GLY A 25 8.91 7.19 -10.39
CA GLY A 25 9.84 6.20 -10.93
C GLY A 25 9.80 4.83 -10.24
N LEU A 26 9.25 4.76 -9.02
CA LEU A 26 9.11 3.55 -8.22
C LEU A 26 7.68 2.97 -8.23
N GLU A 27 6.78 3.43 -9.12
CA GLU A 27 5.36 3.04 -9.08
C GLU A 27 5.16 1.52 -9.10
N ASN A 28 5.96 0.81 -9.90
CA ASN A 28 5.91 -0.65 -10.02
C ASN A 28 6.41 -1.42 -8.78
N ASP A 29 7.17 -0.77 -7.90
CA ASP A 29 7.73 -1.39 -6.69
C ASP A 29 6.74 -1.40 -5.52
N TRP A 30 5.72 -0.53 -5.55
CA TRP A 30 4.79 -0.38 -4.43
C TRP A 30 3.89 -1.60 -4.24
N LEU A 31 3.39 -2.19 -5.32
CA LEU A 31 2.51 -3.35 -5.23
C LEU A 31 3.20 -4.60 -4.64
N PRO A 32 4.44 -4.98 -5.07
CA PRO A 32 5.22 -6.01 -4.40
C PRO A 32 5.41 -5.76 -2.90
N LYS A 33 5.75 -4.52 -2.50
CA LYS A 33 5.96 -4.16 -1.08
C LYS A 33 4.67 -4.21 -0.27
N LEU A 34 3.56 -3.76 -0.85
CA LEU A 34 2.23 -3.87 -0.25
C LEU A 34 1.86 -5.35 -0.01
N ARG A 35 2.08 -6.21 -1.01
CA ARG A 35 1.84 -7.66 -0.92
C ARG A 35 2.70 -8.32 0.16
N GLU A 36 3.97 -7.96 0.26
CA GLU A 36 4.88 -8.47 1.28
C GLU A 36 4.40 -8.09 2.70
N LEU A 37 4.05 -6.82 2.90
CA LEU A 37 3.51 -6.33 4.17
C LEU A 37 2.21 -7.06 4.54
N HIS A 38 1.28 -7.19 3.58
CA HIS A 38 0.02 -7.90 3.77
C HIS A 38 0.24 -9.36 4.15
N ARG A 39 1.14 -10.05 3.45
CA ARG A 39 1.54 -11.43 3.79
C ARG A 39 2.08 -11.53 5.21
N LYS A 40 3.00 -10.64 5.62
CA LYS A 40 3.58 -10.65 6.97
C LYS A 40 2.56 -10.36 8.07
N ARG A 41 1.61 -9.44 7.84
CA ARG A 41 0.63 -9.00 8.85
C ARG A 41 -0.64 -9.85 8.91
N PHE A 42 -1.10 -10.34 7.76
CA PHE A 42 -2.41 -10.99 7.61
C PHE A 42 -2.31 -12.38 7.01
N LYS A 43 -1.10 -12.94 6.82
CA LYS A 43 -0.88 -14.28 6.25
C LYS A 43 -1.55 -14.46 4.89
N SER A 44 -1.66 -13.37 4.12
CA SER A 44 -2.37 -13.35 2.83
C SER A 44 -3.87 -13.69 2.92
N LEU A 45 -4.48 -13.58 4.11
CA LEU A 45 -5.90 -13.77 4.31
C LEU A 45 -6.68 -12.61 3.69
N VAL A 46 -7.59 -12.95 2.77
CA VAL A 46 -8.54 -12.02 2.17
C VAL A 46 -9.58 -11.67 3.24
N PRO A 47 -9.91 -10.39 3.45
CA PRO A 47 -10.93 -10.01 4.41
C PRO A 47 -12.29 -10.58 3.98
N THR A 48 -12.92 -11.35 4.87
CA THR A 48 -14.22 -12.01 4.62
C THR A 48 -15.41 -11.14 4.98
N ASP A 49 -15.20 -10.10 5.79
CA ASP A 49 -16.23 -9.16 6.21
C ASP A 49 -15.72 -7.70 6.16
N MET A 50 -16.65 -6.78 6.39
CA MET A 50 -16.34 -5.34 6.37
C MET A 50 -15.40 -4.93 7.51
N ALA A 51 -15.48 -5.54 8.69
CA ALA A 51 -14.65 -5.19 9.83
C ALA A 51 -13.18 -5.56 9.59
N GLU A 52 -12.92 -6.76 9.07
CA GLU A 52 -11.60 -7.22 8.61
C GLU A 52 -11.09 -6.35 7.47
N ARG A 53 -11.94 -5.98 6.50
CA ARG A 53 -11.56 -5.08 5.40
C ARG A 53 -11.11 -3.71 5.93
N MET A 54 -11.85 -3.13 6.88
CA MET A 54 -11.47 -1.87 7.53
C MET A 54 -10.17 -2.02 8.32
N ARG A 55 -10.01 -3.11 9.07
CA ARG A 55 -8.80 -3.41 9.86
C ARG A 55 -7.56 -3.49 8.97
N GLN A 56 -7.62 -4.28 7.88
CA GLN A 56 -6.52 -4.41 6.94
C GLN A 56 -6.20 -3.07 6.25
N THR A 57 -7.23 -2.35 5.82
CA THR A 57 -7.07 -1.01 5.21
C THR A 57 -6.38 -0.04 6.16
N ARG A 58 -6.77 0.00 7.43
CA ARG A 58 -6.17 0.89 8.44
C ARG A 58 -4.67 0.62 8.61
N VAL A 59 -4.29 -0.65 8.74
CA VAL A 59 -2.87 -1.04 8.89
C VAL A 59 -2.07 -0.64 7.65
N LEU A 60 -2.56 -0.93 6.45
CA LEU A 60 -1.85 -0.60 5.21
C LEU A 60 -1.71 0.93 5.02
N ARG A 61 -2.75 1.70 5.36
CA ARG A 61 -2.68 3.17 5.34
C ARG A 61 -1.66 3.74 6.33
N GLN A 62 -1.60 3.19 7.55
CA GLN A 62 -0.59 3.59 8.55
C GLN A 62 0.85 3.31 8.07
N HIS A 63 1.01 2.32 7.18
CA HIS A 63 2.27 2.04 6.50
C HIS A 63 2.51 2.91 5.24
N GLY A 64 1.65 3.90 4.97
CA GLY A 64 1.87 4.94 3.96
C GLY A 64 1.46 4.55 2.54
N PHE A 65 0.56 3.58 2.37
CA PHE A 65 -0.02 3.27 1.06
C PHE A 65 -1.31 4.07 0.82
N THR A 66 -1.58 4.41 -0.45
CA THR A 66 -2.77 5.17 -0.81
C THR A 66 -4.03 4.31 -0.70
N LEU A 67 -5.21 4.94 -0.57
CA LEU A 67 -6.47 4.20 -0.57
C LEU A 67 -6.64 3.40 -1.86
N GLU A 68 -6.24 3.99 -2.98
CA GLU A 68 -6.40 3.42 -4.31
C GLU A 68 -5.56 2.14 -4.46
N GLN A 69 -4.27 2.21 -4.09
CA GLN A 69 -3.38 1.05 -4.06
C GLN A 69 -3.95 -0.07 -3.18
N ILE A 70 -4.48 0.28 -2.00
CA ILE A 70 -5.08 -0.69 -1.06
C ILE A 70 -6.36 -1.29 -1.65
N LYS A 71 -7.25 -0.49 -2.21
CA LYS A 71 -8.52 -0.95 -2.81
C LYS A 71 -8.24 -1.89 -3.97
N HIS A 72 -7.37 -1.49 -4.90
CA HIS A 72 -6.99 -2.29 -6.05
C HIS A 72 -6.39 -3.63 -5.63
N PHE A 73 -5.48 -3.62 -4.64
CA PHE A 73 -4.88 -4.83 -4.11
C PHE A 73 -5.87 -5.77 -3.43
N LEU A 74 -6.77 -5.25 -2.59
CA LEU A 74 -7.78 -6.05 -1.89
C LEU A 74 -8.87 -6.57 -2.84
N GLN A 75 -9.19 -5.83 -3.90
CA GLN A 75 -10.10 -6.28 -4.97
C GLN A 75 -9.46 -7.41 -5.80
N GLY A 76 -8.23 -7.22 -6.31
CA GLY A 76 -7.52 -8.26 -7.08
C GLY A 76 -7.06 -9.47 -6.26
N SER A 77 -7.11 -9.40 -4.93
CA SER A 77 -6.91 -10.56 -4.05
C SER A 77 -8.18 -11.40 -3.87
N GLY A 78 -9.36 -10.83 -4.15
CA GLY A 78 -10.65 -11.52 -4.10
C GLY A 78 -10.95 -12.39 -5.32
N ASP A 79 -10.36 -12.08 -6.48
CA ASP A 79 -10.67 -12.75 -7.75
C ASP A 79 -9.92 -14.07 -7.99
N ARG A 80 -8.91 -14.41 -7.16
CA ARG A 80 -8.21 -15.71 -7.22
C ARG A 80 -8.92 -16.84 -6.45
N LYS A 81 -10.26 -16.76 -6.35
CA LYS A 81 -11.11 -17.89 -5.95
C LYS A 81 -11.67 -18.67 -7.17
N TYR A 82 -11.35 -18.24 -8.39
CA TYR A 82 -11.82 -18.86 -9.64
C TYR A 82 -10.71 -19.01 -10.70
N LEU A 83 -9.50 -19.40 -10.29
CA LEU A 83 -8.47 -19.92 -11.18
C LEU A 83 -7.82 -21.15 -10.54
#